data_AF-A0A1D6KCV5-F1
#
_entry.id   AF-A0A1D6KCV5-F1
#
_cell.length_a   1.000
_cell.length_b   1.000
_cell.length_c   1.000
_cell.angle_alpha   90.00
_cell.angle_beta   90.00
_cell.angle_gamma   90.00
#
_symmetry.space_group_name_H-M   'P 1'
#
loop_
_entity.id
_entity.type
_entity.pdbx_description
1 polymer ?
#
loop_
_entity_poly.entity_id
_entity_poly.type
_entity_poly.pdbx_seq_one_letter_code
_entity_poly.pdbx_strand_id
1 'polypeptide(L)'
;MLVSLSDIQNPDKRPAIVSIDIPSGWHVEEGDVDGGIKPDMLVSLTAPKLCAKKFTGPHHFLGGRFVPPPILNKYGLQLPPYPGTSMCVRIGKAPSVEISSLRENYISPELLESQVMSDPFDQFLKWFDEAVTAGLREPNAMALTTANKEGKPSSRMVLLKGVDKQGFVWYTNYGSRKAHDLCENPNAALLFYWNEMNRQVRVEGSVEKVPEAESDKYFHSRPRGSQLGAIVSKQSTVIAGREVLQQDYKKLEQKYSDGSLIPKPEYWGGYKLTPTLFEFWQGQQSRLHDRLQYSQREVDGSTVWHIERLSP
;
A
#
# COMPACT_ATOMS: atom_id res chain seq x y z
N MET A 1 -7.99 6.08 -19.63
CA MET A 1 -9.07 5.54 -18.78
C MET A 1 -9.79 4.51 -19.63
N LEU A 2 -9.60 3.22 -19.36
CA LEU A 2 -10.28 2.15 -20.08
C LEU A 2 -11.69 2.06 -19.48
N VAL A 3 -12.73 2.29 -20.29
CA VAL A 3 -14.10 2.03 -19.87
C VAL A 3 -14.29 0.51 -19.90
N SER A 4 -14.62 -0.09 -18.77
CA SER A 4 -14.95 -1.51 -18.74
C SER A 4 -16.29 -1.73 -19.44
N LEU A 5 -16.29 -2.53 -20.51
CA LEU A 5 -17.52 -2.90 -21.23
C LEU A 5 -18.49 -3.72 -20.37
N SER A 6 -18.04 -4.23 -19.22
CA SER A 6 -18.88 -4.97 -18.26
C SER A 6 -19.99 -4.12 -17.62
N ASP A 7 -19.81 -2.79 -17.52
CA ASP A 7 -20.83 -1.89 -16.94
C ASP A 7 -22.02 -1.65 -17.90
N ILE A 8 -21.92 -2.03 -19.18
CA ILE A 8 -23.00 -1.86 -20.17
C ILE A 8 -24.16 -2.84 -19.91
N GLN A 9 -23.91 -3.96 -19.22
CA GLN A 9 -24.92 -4.99 -18.96
C GLN A 9 -25.73 -4.76 -17.67
N ASN A 10 -25.43 -3.71 -16.90
CA ASN A 10 -26.18 -3.40 -15.69
C ASN A 10 -27.29 -2.37 -15.99
N PRO A 11 -28.58 -2.77 -15.98
CA PRO A 11 -29.69 -1.88 -16.33
C PRO A 11 -29.85 -0.67 -15.37
N ASP A 12 -29.28 -0.75 -14.16
CA ASP A 12 -29.33 0.33 -13.16
C ASP A 12 -28.19 1.36 -13.31
N LYS A 13 -27.19 1.09 -14.17
CA LYS A 13 -26.07 2.02 -14.41
C LYS A 13 -26.09 2.52 -15.84
N ARG A 14 -26.42 3.81 -16.02
CA ARG A 14 -26.23 4.47 -17.32
C ARG A 14 -24.74 4.49 -17.69
N PRO A 15 -24.36 4.17 -18.94
CA PRO A 15 -22.97 4.26 -19.37
C PRO A 15 -22.51 5.72 -19.32
N ALA A 16 -21.27 5.94 -18.90
CA ALA A 16 -20.68 7.29 -18.90
C ALA A 16 -20.47 7.77 -20.33
N ILE A 17 -21.00 8.95 -20.66
CA ILE A 17 -20.83 9.58 -21.97
C ILE A 17 -19.60 10.47 -21.94
N VAL A 18 -18.64 10.17 -22.82
CA VAL A 18 -17.41 10.97 -22.98
C VAL A 18 -17.46 11.67 -24.33
N SER A 19 -17.27 12.99 -24.31
CA SER A 19 -17.07 13.79 -25.51
C SER A 19 -15.59 14.12 -25.69
N ILE A 20 -15.07 13.95 -26.91
CA ILE A 20 -13.74 14.39 -27.30
C ILE A 20 -13.90 15.67 -28.14
N ASP A 21 -13.25 16.74 -27.71
CA ASP A 21 -13.31 18.11 -28.24
C ASP A 21 -14.66 18.84 -28.07
N ILE A 22 -15.60 18.71 -29.00
CA ILE A 22 -16.89 19.42 -28.99
C ILE A 22 -18.03 18.42 -28.80
N PRO A 23 -18.89 18.57 -27.77
CA PRO A 23 -20.06 17.70 -27.64
C PRO A 23 -20.97 17.78 -28.86
N SER A 24 -21.47 16.62 -29.29
CA SER A 24 -22.37 16.54 -30.43
C SER A 24 -23.59 17.45 -30.24
N GLY A 25 -23.88 18.31 -31.22
CA GLY A 25 -24.97 19.29 -31.16
C GLY A 25 -24.63 20.60 -30.45
N TRP A 26 -23.38 20.80 -30.00
CA TRP A 26 -22.94 22.08 -29.47
C TRP A 26 -22.37 22.97 -30.58
N HIS A 27 -22.68 24.26 -30.52
CA HIS A 27 -21.99 25.28 -31.29
C HIS A 27 -20.55 25.45 -30.77
N VAL A 28 -19.59 25.59 -31.68
CA VAL A 28 -18.15 25.65 -31.37
C VAL A 28 -17.78 26.79 -30.41
N GLU A 29 -18.55 27.88 -30.45
CA GLU A 29 -18.32 29.04 -29.60
C GLU A 29 -19.38 29.20 -28.51
N GLU A 30 -20.63 28.91 -28.84
CA GLU A 30 -21.78 29.21 -28.00
C GLU A 30 -22.24 28.02 -27.16
N GLY A 31 -21.67 26.82 -27.34
CA GLY A 31 -22.04 25.64 -26.58
C GLY A 31 -23.42 25.11 -26.94
N ASP A 32 -24.13 24.57 -25.95
CA ASP A 32 -25.45 23.96 -26.14
C ASP A 32 -26.52 25.03 -26.43
N VAL A 33 -26.82 25.24 -27.71
CA VAL A 33 -27.83 26.21 -28.18
C VAL A 33 -29.15 25.52 -28.55
N ASP A 34 -29.09 24.27 -29.02
CA ASP A 34 -30.23 23.54 -29.60
C ASP A 34 -30.52 22.20 -28.90
N GLY A 35 -30.04 22.00 -27.66
CA GLY A 35 -30.32 20.78 -26.89
C GLY A 35 -29.45 19.58 -27.30
N GLY A 36 -28.15 19.81 -27.45
CA GLY A 36 -27.15 18.80 -27.79
C GLY A 36 -26.86 17.82 -26.65
N ILE A 37 -25.91 16.91 -26.89
CA ILE A 37 -25.53 15.89 -25.92
C ILE A 37 -24.90 16.53 -24.67
N LYS A 38 -25.21 15.97 -23.49
CA LYS A 38 -24.63 16.40 -22.22
C LYS A 38 -23.71 15.30 -21.70
N PRO A 39 -22.41 15.33 -22.03
CA PRO A 39 -21.49 14.28 -21.63
C PRO A 39 -21.18 14.36 -20.13
N ASP A 40 -20.92 13.22 -19.50
CA ASP A 40 -20.40 13.15 -18.13
C ASP A 40 -18.92 13.61 -18.07
N MET A 41 -18.20 13.51 -19.20
CA MET A 41 -16.81 13.94 -19.33
C MET A 41 -16.55 14.67 -20.65
N LEU A 42 -15.83 15.78 -20.58
CA LEU A 42 -15.28 16.48 -21.73
C LEU A 42 -13.76 16.33 -21.77
N VAL A 43 -13.21 15.87 -22.90
CA VAL A 43 -11.77 15.86 -23.16
C VAL A 43 -11.47 16.87 -24.26
N SER A 44 -11.09 18.09 -23.89
CA SER A 44 -10.61 19.09 -24.84
C SER A 44 -9.24 18.70 -25.37
N LEU A 45 -9.04 18.78 -26.69
CA LEU A 45 -7.72 18.64 -27.28
C LEU A 45 -6.90 19.93 -27.04
N THR A 46 -5.64 19.96 -27.49
CA THR A 46 -4.57 20.92 -27.08
C THR A 46 -4.96 22.41 -27.02
N ALA A 47 -6.02 22.83 -27.71
CA ALA A 47 -6.68 24.11 -27.48
C ALA A 47 -8.19 23.91 -27.26
N PRO A 48 -8.73 24.16 -26.06
CA PRO A 48 -10.18 24.12 -25.82
C PRO A 48 -10.90 25.11 -26.73
N LYS A 49 -12.01 24.68 -27.33
CA LYS A 49 -12.94 25.58 -28.01
C LYS A 49 -13.66 26.46 -26.99
N LEU A 50 -14.15 27.63 -27.41
CA LEU A 50 -14.83 28.57 -26.50
C LEU A 50 -16.04 27.93 -25.80
N CYS A 51 -16.76 27.04 -26.49
CA CYS A 51 -17.87 26.29 -25.94
C CYS A 51 -17.50 25.47 -24.70
N ALA A 52 -16.25 25.04 -24.56
CA ALA A 52 -15.79 24.24 -23.42
C ALA A 52 -15.90 25.01 -22.09
N LYS A 53 -15.94 26.35 -22.11
CA LYS A 53 -16.21 27.18 -20.92
C LYS A 53 -17.62 26.96 -20.35
N LYS A 54 -18.56 26.50 -21.17
CA LYS A 54 -19.96 26.24 -20.78
C LYS A 54 -20.17 24.80 -20.29
N PHE A 55 -19.14 23.96 -20.32
CA PHE A 55 -19.23 22.61 -19.80
C PHE A 55 -19.29 22.62 -18.26
N THR A 56 -20.35 22.05 -17.71
CA THR A 56 -20.60 21.96 -16.26
C THR A 56 -20.55 20.52 -15.74
N GLY A 57 -20.13 19.56 -16.56
CA GLY A 57 -20.04 18.17 -16.14
C GLY A 57 -18.90 17.91 -15.15
N PRO A 58 -18.93 16.77 -14.45
CA PRO A 58 -18.02 16.50 -13.32
C PRO A 58 -16.55 16.36 -13.72
N HIS A 59 -16.27 16.05 -14.99
CA HIS A 59 -14.91 15.75 -15.46
C HIS A 59 -14.56 16.52 -16.74
N HIS A 60 -13.67 17.51 -16.64
CA HIS A 60 -13.10 18.18 -17.79
C HIS A 60 -11.59 17.93 -17.83
N PHE A 61 -11.12 17.34 -18.91
CA PHE A 61 -9.70 17.13 -19.17
C PHE A 61 -9.27 17.94 -20.39
N LEU A 62 -8.01 18.36 -20.35
CA LEU A 62 -7.30 18.95 -21.47
C LEU A 62 -6.14 18.03 -21.85
N GLY A 63 -6.10 17.62 -23.11
CA GLY A 63 -5.00 16.86 -23.70
C GLY A 63 -3.86 17.76 -24.17
N GLY A 64 -2.63 17.33 -23.98
CA GLY A 64 -1.43 18.04 -24.42
C GLY A 64 -0.61 18.58 -23.25
N ARG A 65 0.68 18.23 -23.22
CA ARG A 65 1.62 18.54 -22.13
C ARG A 65 2.04 20.02 -22.07
N PHE A 66 1.77 20.78 -23.12
CA PHE A 66 2.14 22.20 -23.22
C PHE A 66 1.01 22.97 -23.89
N VAL A 67 0.28 23.77 -23.12
CA VAL A 67 -0.56 24.84 -23.67
C VAL A 67 0.29 26.11 -23.69
N PRO A 68 0.59 26.69 -24.86
CA PRO A 68 1.35 27.92 -24.95
C PRO A 68 0.68 29.06 -24.17
N PRO A 69 1.43 29.98 -23.54
CA PRO A 69 0.86 31.14 -22.84
C PRO A 69 -0.18 31.94 -23.64
N PRO A 70 -0.07 32.12 -24.97
CA PRO A 70 -1.12 32.76 -25.77
C PRO A 70 -2.47 32.04 -25.70
N ILE A 71 -2.49 30.70 -25.66
CA ILE A 71 -3.72 29.90 -25.55
C ILE A 71 -4.28 29.98 -24.13
N LEU A 72 -3.41 29.93 -23.11
CA LEU A 72 -3.83 30.12 -21.71
C LEU A 72 -4.56 31.45 -21.53
N ASN A 73 -3.97 32.52 -22.05
CA ASN A 73 -4.53 33.88 -21.95
C ASN A 73 -5.82 34.01 -22.76
N LYS A 74 -5.85 33.51 -24.01
CA LYS A 74 -7.04 33.56 -24.88
C LYS A 74 -8.26 32.89 -24.24
N TYR A 75 -8.04 31.77 -23.54
CA TYR A 75 -9.13 30.98 -22.97
C TYR A 75 -9.30 31.13 -21.45
N GLY A 76 -8.47 31.93 -20.77
CA GLY A 76 -8.54 32.14 -19.32
C GLY A 76 -8.29 30.86 -18.52
N LEU A 77 -7.41 29.98 -19.00
CA LEU A 77 -7.18 28.66 -18.41
C LEU A 77 -6.27 28.77 -17.18
N GLN A 78 -6.74 28.27 -16.03
CA GLN A 78 -5.91 28.10 -14.83
C GLN A 78 -5.45 26.64 -14.75
N LEU A 79 -4.21 26.39 -15.16
CA LEU A 79 -3.63 25.05 -15.07
C LEU A 79 -2.97 24.84 -13.70
N PRO A 80 -3.23 23.72 -13.00
CA PRO A 80 -2.50 23.39 -11.79
C PRO A 80 -1.01 23.13 -12.08
N PRO A 81 -0.11 23.28 -11.08
CA PRO A 81 1.28 22.86 -11.20
C PRO A 81 1.35 21.40 -11.66
N TYR A 82 2.32 21.08 -12.51
CA TYR A 82 2.35 19.79 -13.22
C TYR A 82 3.50 18.87 -12.77
N PRO A 83 3.32 18.05 -11.71
CA PRO A 83 4.39 17.19 -11.19
C PRO A 83 4.48 15.80 -11.86
N GLY A 84 3.93 15.56 -13.07
CA GLY A 84 3.78 14.20 -13.61
C GLY A 84 4.16 13.98 -15.09
N THR A 85 4.04 12.73 -15.55
CA THR A 85 4.23 12.29 -16.95
C THR A 85 2.93 12.12 -17.73
N SER A 86 1.78 12.44 -17.13
CA SER A 86 0.47 12.31 -17.81
C SER A 86 0.45 13.15 -19.10
N MET A 87 -0.41 12.78 -20.05
CA MET A 87 -0.62 13.53 -21.29
C MET A 87 -1.89 14.37 -21.26
N CYS A 88 -2.66 14.27 -20.16
CA CYS A 88 -3.87 15.03 -19.92
C CYS A 88 -3.86 15.67 -18.53
N VAL A 89 -4.36 16.90 -18.44
CA VAL A 89 -4.54 17.67 -17.22
C VAL A 89 -6.03 17.80 -16.95
N ARG A 90 -6.48 17.52 -15.73
CA ARG A 90 -7.85 17.85 -15.35
C ARG A 90 -7.97 19.35 -15.11
N ILE A 91 -8.94 19.98 -15.75
CA ILE A 91 -9.29 21.38 -15.56
C ILE A 91 -10.59 21.44 -14.76
N GLY A 92 -10.66 22.32 -13.75
CA GLY A 92 -11.82 22.44 -12.86
C GLY A 92 -11.64 21.77 -11.50
N LYS A 93 -12.65 21.93 -10.63
CA LYS A 93 -12.61 21.46 -9.24
C LYS A 93 -12.64 19.92 -9.20
N ALA A 94 -11.77 19.31 -8.40
CA ALA A 94 -11.87 17.88 -8.11
C ALA A 94 -13.23 17.55 -7.49
N PRO A 95 -13.86 16.37 -7.74
CA PRO A 95 -15.09 16.07 -7.02
C PRO A 95 -14.73 16.07 -5.54
N SER A 96 -15.60 16.65 -4.72
CA SER A 96 -15.55 16.38 -3.30
C SER A 96 -15.86 14.89 -3.12
N VAL A 97 -14.87 14.12 -2.69
CA VAL A 97 -15.06 12.72 -2.35
C VAL A 97 -15.53 12.68 -0.91
N GLU A 98 -16.78 12.29 -0.70
CA GLU A 98 -17.27 11.97 0.64
C GLU A 98 -16.64 10.65 1.07
N ILE A 99 -15.74 10.70 2.06
CA ILE A 99 -14.99 9.53 2.52
C ILE A 99 -15.94 8.39 2.94
N SER A 100 -17.09 8.71 3.53
CA SER A 100 -18.14 7.76 3.92
C SER A 100 -18.75 7.00 2.73
N SER A 101 -18.64 7.53 1.52
CA SER A 101 -19.21 6.95 0.29
C SER A 101 -18.24 6.05 -0.48
N LEU A 102 -16.96 6.00 -0.11
CA LEU A 102 -15.93 5.14 -0.73
C LEU A 102 -16.10 3.64 -0.41
N ARG A 103 -17.29 3.23 0.01
CA ARG A 103 -17.59 1.88 0.44
C ARG A 103 -17.58 0.93 -0.76
N GLU A 104 -16.84 -0.16 -0.62
CA GLU A 104 -16.88 -1.29 -1.53
C GLU A 104 -17.64 -2.47 -0.91
N ASN A 105 -18.28 -3.28 -1.76
CA ASN A 105 -18.93 -4.52 -1.34
C ASN A 105 -17.98 -5.69 -1.67
N TYR A 106 -17.49 -6.37 -0.62
CA TYR A 106 -16.59 -7.50 -0.78
C TYR A 106 -17.32 -8.73 -1.30
N ILE A 107 -16.76 -9.42 -2.29
CA ILE A 107 -17.21 -10.74 -2.74
C ILE A 107 -16.06 -11.70 -2.46
N SER A 108 -16.21 -12.56 -1.46
CA SER A 108 -15.16 -13.49 -1.04
C SER A 108 -15.74 -14.83 -0.60
N PRO A 109 -14.94 -15.92 -0.58
CA PRO A 109 -15.31 -17.16 0.06
C PRO A 109 -15.59 -16.98 1.56
N GLU A 110 -16.42 -17.84 2.13
CA GLU A 110 -16.63 -17.93 3.59
C GLU A 110 -15.37 -18.44 4.30
N LEU A 111 -15.19 -18.04 5.56
CA LEU A 111 -14.16 -18.57 6.44
C LEU A 111 -14.82 -19.24 7.66
N LEU A 112 -14.91 -20.57 7.62
CA LEU A 112 -15.54 -21.39 8.65
C LEU A 112 -14.49 -22.12 9.52
N GLU A 113 -14.84 -22.36 10.78
CA GLU A 113 -14.02 -23.04 11.79
C GLU A 113 -13.61 -24.45 11.35
N SER A 114 -14.48 -25.13 10.60
CA SER A 114 -14.22 -26.48 10.05
C SER A 114 -13.29 -26.49 8.85
N GLN A 115 -12.98 -25.33 8.25
CA GLN A 115 -12.19 -25.20 7.01
C GLN A 115 -10.77 -24.70 7.26
N VAL A 116 -10.47 -24.24 8.47
CA VAL A 116 -9.17 -23.70 8.84
C VAL A 116 -8.26 -24.77 9.44
N MET A 117 -6.95 -24.57 9.29
CA MET A 117 -5.95 -25.43 9.92
C MET A 117 -5.99 -25.26 11.44
N SER A 118 -5.73 -26.33 12.19
CA SER A 118 -5.67 -26.28 13.66
C SER A 118 -4.50 -25.45 14.18
N ASP A 119 -3.40 -25.43 13.44
CA ASP A 119 -2.23 -24.63 13.74
C ASP A 119 -2.26 -23.31 12.94
N PRO A 120 -2.15 -22.15 13.59
CA PRO A 120 -2.26 -20.85 12.93
C PRO A 120 -1.07 -20.53 12.00
N PHE A 121 0.11 -21.11 12.22
CA PHE A 121 1.22 -20.94 11.29
C PHE A 121 0.92 -21.65 9.97
N ASP A 122 0.32 -22.85 10.03
CA ASP A 122 -0.08 -23.57 8.82
C ASP A 122 -1.21 -22.85 8.09
N GLN A 123 -2.16 -22.27 8.84
CA GLN A 123 -3.22 -21.43 8.28
C GLN A 123 -2.65 -20.15 7.62
N PHE A 124 -1.66 -19.50 8.26
CA PHE A 124 -0.97 -18.34 7.68
C PHE A 124 -0.23 -18.71 6.40
N LEU A 125 0.57 -19.78 6.41
CA LEU A 125 1.32 -20.25 5.25
C LEU A 125 0.40 -20.58 4.09
N LYS A 126 -0.73 -21.27 4.35
CA LYS A 126 -1.76 -21.53 3.35
C LYS A 126 -2.25 -20.24 2.68
N TRP A 127 -2.66 -19.24 3.46
CA TRP A 127 -3.13 -17.97 2.89
C TRP A 127 -2.02 -17.16 2.21
N PHE A 128 -0.80 -17.22 2.74
CA PHE A 128 0.36 -16.57 2.14
C PHE A 128 0.68 -17.16 0.76
N ASP A 129 0.66 -18.49 0.63
CA ASP A 129 0.87 -19.18 -0.64
C ASP A 129 -0.25 -18.88 -1.64
N GLU A 130 -1.50 -18.78 -1.18
CA GLU A 130 -2.62 -18.33 -2.01
C GLU A 130 -2.40 -16.89 -2.52
N ALA A 131 -1.93 -15.98 -1.66
CA ALA A 131 -1.61 -14.60 -2.05
C ALA A 131 -0.46 -14.51 -3.06
N VAL A 132 0.59 -15.32 -2.89
CA VAL A 132 1.70 -15.43 -3.85
C VAL A 132 1.20 -15.99 -5.18
N THR A 133 0.39 -17.05 -5.13
CA THR A 133 -0.16 -17.71 -6.33
C THR A 133 -1.10 -16.80 -7.12
N ALA A 134 -1.87 -15.96 -6.42
CA ALA A 134 -2.72 -14.94 -7.03
C ALA A 134 -1.92 -13.76 -7.63
N GLY A 135 -0.61 -13.71 -7.44
CA GLY A 135 0.26 -12.69 -8.02
C GLY A 135 0.16 -11.32 -7.34
N LEU A 136 -0.25 -11.30 -6.06
CA LEU A 136 -0.32 -10.05 -5.29
C LEU A 136 1.04 -9.36 -5.29
N ARG A 137 1.02 -8.04 -5.34
CA ARG A 137 2.24 -7.24 -5.22
C ARG A 137 2.73 -7.25 -3.79
N GLU A 138 3.97 -7.69 -3.57
CA GLU A 138 4.63 -7.72 -2.26
C GLU A 138 3.75 -8.35 -1.15
N PRO A 139 3.31 -9.62 -1.29
CA PRO A 139 2.41 -10.26 -0.33
C PRO A 139 3.06 -10.42 1.06
N ASN A 140 4.39 -10.32 1.13
CA ASN A 140 5.20 -10.32 2.35
C ASN A 140 5.37 -8.94 2.99
N ALA A 141 4.75 -7.89 2.46
CA ALA A 141 4.68 -6.60 3.13
C ALA A 141 3.71 -6.67 4.32
N MET A 142 4.16 -6.20 5.48
CA MET A 142 3.37 -6.17 6.71
C MET A 142 3.53 -4.85 7.44
N ALA A 143 2.46 -4.35 8.04
CA ALA A 143 2.54 -3.24 8.98
C ALA A 143 3.03 -3.79 10.33
N LEU A 144 4.18 -3.30 10.79
CA LEU A 144 4.68 -3.55 12.13
C LEU A 144 4.31 -2.40 13.05
N THR A 145 3.56 -2.70 14.10
CA THR A 145 3.22 -1.77 15.18
C THR A 145 4.05 -2.08 16.42
N THR A 146 4.72 -1.06 16.94
CA THR A 146 5.48 -1.11 18.20
C THR A 146 4.98 0.02 19.11
N ALA A 147 5.17 -0.09 20.42
CA ALA A 147 4.84 0.97 21.35
C ALA A 147 6.04 1.28 22.24
N ASN A 148 6.25 2.56 22.54
CA ASN A 148 7.29 2.97 23.49
C ASN A 148 6.87 2.65 24.94
N LYS A 149 7.74 2.93 25.92
CA LYS A 149 7.43 2.69 27.35
C LYS A 149 6.20 3.43 27.89
N GLU A 150 5.78 4.54 27.27
CA GLU A 150 4.55 5.24 27.63
C GLU A 150 3.30 4.66 26.96
N GLY A 151 3.42 3.54 26.23
CA GLY A 151 2.32 2.89 25.52
C GLY A 151 1.87 3.62 24.25
N LYS A 152 2.67 4.56 23.73
CA LYS A 152 2.34 5.29 22.48
C LYS A 152 2.71 4.43 21.26
N PRO A 153 1.73 3.99 20.45
CA PRO A 153 2.00 3.13 19.30
C PRO A 153 2.62 3.93 18.15
N SER A 154 3.40 3.24 17.33
CA SER A 154 3.79 3.71 16.00
C SER A 154 3.87 2.54 15.02
N SER A 155 3.43 2.77 13.78
CA SER A 155 3.35 1.74 12.74
C SER A 155 4.20 2.14 11.53
N ARG A 156 4.70 1.14 10.82
CA ARG A 156 5.39 1.29 9.52
C ARG A 156 5.38 -0.03 8.77
N MET A 157 5.53 0.04 7.45
CA MET A 157 5.70 -1.17 6.64
C MET A 157 7.10 -1.75 6.82
N VAL A 158 7.18 -3.07 6.95
CA VAL A 158 8.39 -3.87 6.85
C VAL A 158 8.09 -5.09 5.97
N LEU A 159 9.13 -5.80 5.55
CA LEU A 159 8.98 -7.02 4.76
C LEU A 159 9.25 -8.23 5.65
N LEU A 160 8.33 -9.19 5.66
CA LEU A 160 8.55 -10.53 6.18
C LEU A 160 9.66 -11.20 5.37
N LYS A 161 10.61 -11.83 6.08
CA LYS A 161 11.79 -12.50 5.50
C LYS A 161 11.91 -13.97 5.90
N GLY A 162 11.22 -14.38 6.94
CA GLY A 162 11.08 -15.78 7.31
C GLY A 162 9.85 -15.97 8.17
N VAL A 163 9.22 -17.12 8.04
CA VAL A 163 8.17 -17.59 8.94
C VAL A 163 8.37 -19.08 9.15
N ASP A 164 8.39 -19.51 10.40
CA ASP A 164 8.41 -20.91 10.80
C ASP A 164 7.63 -21.06 12.11
N LYS A 165 7.61 -22.27 12.69
CA LYS A 165 6.90 -22.54 13.95
C LYS A 165 7.45 -21.75 15.16
N GLN A 166 8.60 -21.09 15.02
CA GLN A 166 9.18 -20.24 16.07
C GLN A 166 8.76 -18.78 15.94
N GLY A 167 8.31 -18.33 14.77
CA GLY A 167 7.81 -16.96 14.62
C GLY A 167 7.98 -16.32 13.25
N PHE A 168 7.86 -14.98 13.26
CA PHE A 168 7.90 -14.11 12.09
C PHE A 168 9.16 -13.26 12.11
N VAL A 169 10.01 -13.36 11.09
CA VAL A 169 11.32 -12.71 11.03
C VAL A 169 11.31 -11.54 10.04
N TRP A 170 11.85 -10.40 10.48
CA TRP A 170 12.17 -9.25 9.62
C TRP A 170 13.52 -8.64 10.02
N TYR A 171 14.12 -7.86 9.13
CA TYR A 171 15.42 -7.22 9.39
C TYR A 171 15.31 -5.70 9.34
N THR A 172 16.06 -5.02 10.20
CA THR A 172 15.99 -3.57 10.39
C THR A 172 17.33 -3.02 10.91
N ASN A 173 17.39 -1.70 11.03
CA ASN A 173 18.42 -1.01 11.79
C ASN A 173 18.01 -0.95 13.29
N TYR A 174 18.88 -1.41 14.18
CA TYR A 174 18.72 -1.43 15.65
C TYR A 174 18.78 -0.05 16.30
N GLY A 175 19.25 0.99 15.58
CA GLY A 175 19.19 2.39 16.01
C GLY A 175 17.89 3.11 15.62
N SER A 176 16.95 2.43 14.95
CA SER A 176 15.70 3.05 14.51
C SER A 176 14.66 3.19 15.62
N ARG A 177 13.64 4.05 15.42
CA ARG A 177 12.55 4.24 16.40
C ARG A 177 11.89 2.93 16.82
N LYS A 178 11.58 2.04 15.87
CA LYS A 178 10.95 0.74 16.16
C LYS A 178 11.83 -0.15 17.03
N ALA A 179 13.15 -0.09 16.85
CA ALA A 179 14.10 -0.87 17.63
C ALA A 179 14.26 -0.31 19.05
N HIS A 180 14.18 1.02 19.20
CA HIS A 180 14.11 1.66 20.51
C HIS A 180 12.82 1.29 21.24
N ASP A 181 11.66 1.38 20.58
CA ASP A 181 10.38 0.93 21.14
C ASP A 181 10.48 -0.54 21.61
N LEU A 182 11.01 -1.43 20.77
CA LEU A 182 11.17 -2.87 21.09
C LEU A 182 12.17 -3.15 22.21
N CYS A 183 13.16 -2.28 22.41
CA CYS A 183 14.11 -2.41 23.51
C CYS A 183 13.47 -2.07 24.86
N GLU A 184 12.52 -1.13 24.88
CA GLU A 184 11.79 -0.72 26.09
C GLU A 184 10.54 -1.59 26.33
N ASN A 185 9.90 -2.07 25.26
CA ASN A 185 8.69 -2.88 25.28
C ASN A 185 8.78 -3.96 24.19
N PRO A 186 9.09 -5.22 24.54
CA PRO A 186 9.31 -6.29 23.56
C PRO A 186 8.01 -6.84 22.97
N ASN A 187 6.90 -6.10 23.00
CA ASN A 187 5.64 -6.52 22.39
C ASN A 187 5.40 -5.78 21.07
N ALA A 188 4.89 -6.51 20.08
CA ALA A 188 4.52 -5.92 18.81
C ALA A 188 3.29 -6.60 18.19
N ALA A 189 2.72 -5.93 17.20
CA ALA A 189 1.68 -6.47 16.34
C ALA A 189 2.10 -6.39 14.86
N LEU A 190 1.81 -7.43 14.10
CA LEU A 190 1.94 -7.50 12.65
C LEU A 190 0.55 -7.49 12.04
N LEU A 191 0.37 -6.74 10.95
CA LEU A 191 -0.83 -6.77 10.14
C LEU A 191 -0.45 -6.98 8.66
N PHE A 192 -0.95 -8.06 8.09
CA PHE A 192 -0.95 -8.32 6.66
C PHE A 192 -2.30 -7.90 6.10
N TYR A 193 -2.29 -7.11 5.02
CA TYR A 193 -3.51 -6.70 4.32
C TYR A 193 -3.41 -7.05 2.85
N TRP A 194 -4.14 -8.09 2.45
CA TRP A 194 -4.23 -8.55 1.07
C TRP A 194 -5.54 -8.04 0.48
N ASN A 195 -5.54 -6.74 0.13
CA ASN A 195 -6.72 -6.01 -0.35
C ASN A 195 -7.44 -6.72 -1.50
N GLU A 196 -6.69 -7.22 -2.49
CA GLU A 196 -7.24 -7.90 -3.68
C GLU A 196 -7.97 -9.21 -3.34
N MET A 197 -7.71 -9.78 -2.16
CA MET A 197 -8.36 -11.00 -1.67
C MET A 197 -9.34 -10.71 -0.53
N ASN A 198 -9.52 -9.45 -0.15
CA ASN A 198 -10.30 -9.02 1.01
C ASN A 198 -9.90 -9.75 2.30
N ARG A 199 -8.60 -9.97 2.52
CA ARG A 199 -8.08 -10.70 3.68
C ARG A 199 -7.18 -9.84 4.54
N GLN A 200 -7.25 -10.10 5.85
CA GLN A 200 -6.30 -9.57 6.82
C GLN A 200 -5.82 -10.69 7.72
N VAL A 201 -4.53 -10.64 8.09
CA VAL A 201 -3.99 -11.46 9.18
C VAL A 201 -3.35 -10.54 10.20
N ARG A 202 -3.78 -10.65 11.45
CA ARG A 202 -3.14 -10.02 12.60
C ARG A 202 -2.34 -11.06 13.36
N VAL A 203 -1.15 -10.68 13.81
CA VAL A 203 -0.30 -11.50 14.67
C VAL A 203 0.20 -10.62 15.80
N GLU A 204 0.04 -11.07 17.04
CA GLU A 204 0.53 -10.36 18.23
C GLU A 204 1.47 -11.27 19.01
N GLY A 205 2.51 -10.70 19.62
CA GLY A 205 3.48 -11.50 20.35
C GLY A 205 4.68 -10.71 20.86
N SER A 206 5.59 -11.46 21.48
CA SER A 206 6.86 -10.95 21.99
C SER A 206 7.93 -10.96 20.89
N VAL A 207 8.90 -10.06 20.98
CA VAL A 207 9.93 -9.86 19.96
C VAL A 207 11.31 -9.98 20.57
N GLU A 208 12.15 -10.77 19.93
CA GLU A 208 13.57 -10.95 20.27
C GLU A 208 14.47 -10.72 19.07
N LYS A 209 15.74 -10.39 19.31
CA LYS A 209 16.73 -10.33 18.23
C LYS A 209 17.04 -11.75 17.76
N VAL A 210 17.18 -11.94 16.44
CA VAL A 210 17.70 -13.20 15.91
C VAL A 210 19.19 -13.36 16.24
N PRO A 211 19.73 -14.59 16.24
CA PRO A 211 21.17 -14.80 16.42
C PRO A 211 22.02 -13.99 15.43
N GLU A 212 23.18 -13.53 15.88
CA GLU A 212 24.06 -12.68 15.06
C GLU A 212 24.47 -13.36 13.74
N ALA A 213 24.77 -14.67 13.80
CA ALA A 213 25.09 -15.47 12.62
C ALA A 213 23.95 -15.52 11.58
N GLU A 214 22.68 -15.47 12.02
CA GLU A 214 21.54 -15.39 11.12
C GLU A 214 21.46 -14.01 10.45
N SER A 215 21.69 -12.95 11.23
CA SER A 215 21.79 -11.58 10.72
C SER A 215 22.92 -11.42 9.71
N ASP A 216 24.09 -12.03 9.96
CA ASP A 216 25.22 -12.05 9.02
C ASP A 216 24.87 -12.76 7.73
N LYS A 217 24.32 -13.98 7.83
CA LYS A 217 23.93 -14.76 6.65
C LYS A 217 22.94 -13.99 5.77
N TYR A 218 21.90 -13.40 6.38
CA TYR A 218 20.92 -12.63 5.62
C TYR A 218 21.47 -11.29 5.13
N PHE A 219 22.35 -10.61 5.86
CA PHE A 219 22.98 -9.37 5.36
C PHE A 219 23.74 -9.62 4.05
N HIS A 220 24.56 -10.67 4.02
CA HIS A 220 25.41 -10.97 2.88
C HIS A 220 24.65 -11.57 1.68
N SER A 221 23.42 -12.08 1.86
CA SER A 221 22.56 -12.51 0.75
C SER A 221 21.89 -11.34 0.02
N ARG A 222 21.86 -10.15 0.61
CA ARG A 222 21.24 -8.95 0.01
C ARG A 222 22.06 -8.43 -1.16
N PRO A 223 21.45 -7.77 -2.17
CA PRO A 223 22.20 -7.09 -3.22
C PRO A 223 23.22 -6.10 -2.63
N ARG A 224 24.41 -5.96 -3.25
CA ARG A 224 25.47 -5.07 -2.76
C ARG A 224 24.98 -3.65 -2.50
N GLY A 225 24.17 -3.08 -3.39
CA GLY A 225 23.59 -1.75 -3.19
C GLY A 225 22.71 -1.64 -1.93
N SER A 226 22.03 -2.73 -1.55
CA SER A 226 21.26 -2.80 -0.30
C SER A 226 22.14 -2.94 0.95
N GLN A 227 23.26 -3.64 0.83
CA GLN A 227 24.27 -3.74 1.90
C GLN A 227 24.86 -2.34 2.17
N LEU A 228 25.29 -1.63 1.12
CA LEU A 228 25.77 -0.24 1.22
C LEU A 228 24.70 0.69 1.81
N GLY A 229 23.47 0.62 1.31
CA GLY A 229 22.37 1.44 1.82
C GLY A 229 22.08 1.23 3.32
N ALA A 230 22.29 0.01 3.83
CA ALA A 230 22.15 -0.27 5.27
C ALA A 230 23.25 0.38 6.13
N ILE A 231 24.45 0.57 5.58
CA ILE A 231 25.56 1.29 6.25
C ILE A 231 25.31 2.80 6.23
N VAL A 232 24.89 3.34 5.08
CA VAL A 232 24.65 4.79 4.91
C VAL A 232 23.52 5.27 5.82
N SER A 233 22.46 4.47 5.95
CA SER A 233 21.22 4.89 6.60
C SER A 233 21.31 4.73 8.12
N LYS A 234 21.63 5.83 8.83
CA LYS A 234 21.29 6.02 10.26
C LYS A 234 19.77 6.17 10.40
N GLN A 235 19.06 5.05 10.34
CA GLN A 235 17.61 5.04 10.18
C GLN A 235 16.90 5.78 11.33
N SER A 236 15.92 6.62 10.99
CA SER A 236 15.11 7.41 11.93
C SER A 236 15.81 8.60 12.61
N THR A 237 17.05 8.94 12.25
CA THR A 237 17.69 10.19 12.69
C THR A 237 17.38 11.34 11.72
N VAL A 238 17.32 12.57 12.22
CA VAL A 238 17.21 13.78 11.38
C VAL A 238 18.53 14.01 10.64
N ILE A 239 18.46 14.32 9.34
CA ILE A 239 19.61 14.64 8.49
C ILE A 239 19.40 15.98 7.78
N ALA A 240 20.48 16.66 7.40
CA ALA A 240 20.42 17.99 6.79
C ALA A 240 19.76 18.01 5.40
N GLY A 241 19.78 16.89 4.68
CA GLY A 241 19.25 16.81 3.32
C GLY A 241 19.55 15.46 2.67
N ARG A 242 18.99 15.26 1.47
CA ARG A 242 19.16 14.02 0.68
C ARG A 242 20.61 13.82 0.24
N GLU A 243 21.33 14.92 0.03
CA GLU A 243 22.69 14.98 -0.48
C GLU A 243 23.67 14.25 0.44
N VAL A 244 23.43 14.28 1.77
CA VAL A 244 24.24 13.56 2.76
C VAL A 244 24.24 12.05 2.45
N LEU A 245 23.06 11.47 2.20
CA LEU A 245 22.93 10.05 1.89
C LEU A 245 23.62 9.70 0.56
N GLN A 246 23.50 10.57 -0.45
CA GLN A 246 24.11 10.34 -1.76
C GLN A 246 25.64 10.41 -1.70
N GLN A 247 26.18 11.37 -0.96
CA GLN A 247 27.63 11.53 -0.77
C GLN A 247 28.21 10.32 -0.03
N ASP A 248 27.57 9.90 1.07
CA ASP A 248 28.05 8.76 1.85
C ASP A 248 27.89 7.44 1.09
N TYR A 249 26.82 7.28 0.31
CA TYR A 249 26.67 6.13 -0.58
C TYR A 249 27.81 6.06 -1.61
N LYS A 250 28.10 7.16 -2.32
CA LYS A 250 29.19 7.21 -3.31
C LYS A 250 30.56 6.91 -2.70
N LYS A 251 30.85 7.42 -1.50
CA LYS A 251 32.09 7.11 -0.79
C LYS A 251 32.22 5.62 -0.51
N LEU A 252 31.16 4.97 -0.05
CA LEU A 252 31.19 3.53 0.23
C LEU A 252 31.22 2.70 -1.06
N GLU A 253 30.48 3.10 -2.09
CA GLU A 253 30.54 2.46 -3.41
C GLU A 253 31.96 2.47 -3.98
N GLN A 254 32.65 3.61 -3.88
CA GLN A 254 34.06 3.73 -4.29
C GLN A 254 34.99 2.89 -3.39
N LYS A 255 34.79 2.91 -2.06
CA LYS A 255 35.56 2.11 -1.10
C LYS A 255 35.48 0.61 -1.38
N TYR A 256 34.31 0.11 -1.77
CA TYR A 256 34.03 -1.31 -2.02
C TYR A 256 33.95 -1.66 -3.52
N SER A 257 34.57 -0.82 -4.37
CA SER A 257 34.56 -0.97 -5.83
C SER A 257 35.45 -2.11 -6.33
N ASP A 258 36.43 -2.52 -5.52
CA ASP A 258 37.32 -3.67 -5.74
C ASP A 258 36.62 -5.04 -5.56
N GLY A 259 35.34 -5.04 -5.19
CA GLY A 259 34.57 -6.25 -4.93
C GLY A 259 34.76 -6.82 -3.53
N SER A 260 35.50 -6.13 -2.65
CA SER A 260 35.69 -6.55 -1.26
C SER A 260 34.36 -6.77 -0.52
N LEU A 261 34.41 -7.65 0.49
CA LEU A 261 33.27 -7.98 1.33
C LEU A 261 32.84 -6.75 2.12
N ILE A 262 31.56 -6.41 2.03
CA ILE A 262 30.96 -5.33 2.82
C ILE A 262 30.57 -5.92 4.17
N PRO A 263 31.16 -5.48 5.29
CA PRO A 263 30.81 -6.02 6.60
C PRO A 263 29.40 -5.59 7.01
N LYS A 264 28.68 -6.48 7.72
CA LYS A 264 27.42 -6.14 8.38
C LYS A 264 27.69 -5.14 9.51
N PRO A 265 26.98 -4.01 9.57
CA PRO A 265 27.05 -3.12 10.73
C PRO A 265 26.50 -3.76 12.00
N GLU A 266 27.11 -3.45 13.15
CA GLU A 266 26.62 -3.88 14.48
C GLU A 266 25.18 -3.41 14.77
N TYR A 267 24.80 -2.24 14.24
CA TYR A 267 23.46 -1.68 14.37
C TYR A 267 22.46 -2.23 13.35
N TRP A 268 22.76 -3.34 12.66
CA TRP A 268 21.86 -3.95 11.69
C TRP A 268 21.67 -5.45 11.98
N GLY A 269 20.42 -5.91 11.93
CA GLY A 269 20.10 -7.32 12.10
C GLY A 269 18.61 -7.62 12.11
N GLY A 270 18.27 -8.84 12.51
CA GLY A 270 16.92 -9.37 12.49
C GLY A 270 16.21 -9.32 13.85
N TYR A 271 14.89 -9.20 13.79
CA TYR A 271 13.99 -9.50 14.90
C TYR A 271 13.08 -10.66 14.52
N LYS A 272 12.69 -11.44 15.52
CA LYS A 272 11.69 -12.50 15.43
C LYS A 272 10.56 -12.18 16.40
N LEU A 273 9.32 -12.18 15.90
CA LEU A 273 8.13 -12.16 16.74
C LEU A 273 7.65 -13.58 17.00
N THR A 274 7.56 -13.97 18.26
CA THR A 274 6.97 -15.23 18.74
C THR A 274 5.48 -14.98 19.04
N PRO A 275 4.56 -15.51 18.22
CA PRO A 275 3.13 -15.22 18.34
C PRO A 275 2.51 -15.83 19.59
N THR A 276 1.63 -15.06 20.22
CA THR A 276 0.70 -15.53 21.26
C THR A 276 -0.75 -15.45 20.79
N LEU A 277 -1.02 -14.72 19.70
CA LEU A 277 -2.33 -14.56 19.11
C LEU A 277 -2.24 -14.40 17.58
N PHE A 278 -3.18 -15.00 16.87
CA PHE A 278 -3.46 -14.72 15.47
C PHE A 278 -4.94 -14.35 15.30
N GLU A 279 -5.24 -13.46 14.36
CA GLU A 279 -6.61 -13.27 13.85
C GLU A 279 -6.60 -13.34 12.33
N PHE A 280 -7.46 -14.18 11.78
CA PHE A 280 -7.75 -14.30 10.36
C PHE A 280 -9.09 -13.63 10.08
N TRP A 281 -9.08 -12.64 9.20
CA TRP A 281 -10.26 -11.87 8.81
C TRP A 281 -10.50 -12.01 7.32
N GLN A 282 -11.75 -12.25 6.93
CA GLN A 282 -12.19 -12.37 5.54
C GLN A 282 -13.41 -11.45 5.30
N GLY A 283 -13.29 -10.55 4.32
CA GLY A 283 -14.33 -9.61 3.95
C GLY A 283 -15.55 -10.29 3.32
N GLN A 284 -16.75 -9.85 3.69
CA GLN A 284 -18.04 -10.40 3.28
C GLN A 284 -18.99 -9.29 2.79
N GLN A 285 -19.96 -9.63 1.94
CA GLN A 285 -20.89 -8.68 1.31
C GLN A 285 -21.74 -7.92 2.35
N SER A 286 -22.22 -8.63 3.38
CA SER A 286 -23.19 -8.12 4.36
C SER A 286 -22.56 -7.27 5.48
N ARG A 287 -21.23 -7.08 5.49
CA ARG A 287 -20.43 -6.58 6.62
C ARG A 287 -20.33 -7.52 7.82
N LEU A 288 -21.03 -8.66 7.77
CA LEU A 288 -20.82 -9.72 8.74
C LEU A 288 -19.55 -10.47 8.35
N HIS A 289 -18.39 -9.83 8.56
CA HIS A 289 -17.09 -10.37 8.20
C HIS A 289 -16.78 -11.61 9.04
N ASP A 290 -16.10 -12.58 8.42
CA ASP A 290 -15.63 -13.73 9.15
C ASP A 290 -14.34 -13.38 9.87
N ARG A 291 -14.31 -13.66 11.18
CA ARG A 291 -13.17 -13.40 12.05
C ARG A 291 -12.91 -14.62 12.91
N LEU A 292 -11.77 -15.27 12.70
CA LEU A 292 -11.33 -16.41 13.51
C LEU A 292 -10.04 -16.03 14.24
N GLN A 293 -10.07 -16.11 15.56
CA GLN A 293 -8.94 -15.85 16.43
C GLN A 293 -8.35 -17.15 16.95
N TYR A 294 -7.03 -17.25 16.92
CA TYR A 294 -6.26 -18.30 17.55
C TYR A 294 -5.56 -17.72 18.77
N SER A 295 -5.79 -18.31 19.94
CA SER A 295 -5.13 -17.94 21.19
C SER A 295 -4.50 -19.18 21.84
N GLN A 296 -3.37 -19.00 22.52
CA GLN A 296 -2.74 -20.07 23.28
C GLN A 296 -3.55 -20.36 24.56
N ARG A 297 -3.80 -21.64 24.84
CA ARG A 297 -4.39 -22.12 26.10
C ARG A 297 -3.59 -23.29 26.64
N GLU A 298 -3.53 -23.40 27.96
CA GLU A 298 -2.95 -24.56 28.64
C GLU A 298 -4.01 -25.65 28.79
N VAL A 299 -3.73 -26.85 28.27
CA VAL A 299 -4.56 -28.05 28.41
C VAL A 299 -3.65 -29.21 28.79
N ASP A 300 -3.92 -29.83 29.94
CA ASP A 300 -3.16 -30.98 30.46
C ASP A 300 -1.62 -30.76 30.51
N GLY A 301 -1.20 -29.52 30.81
CA GLY A 301 0.22 -29.12 30.89
C GLY A 301 0.89 -28.90 29.53
N SER A 302 0.12 -28.86 28.44
CA SER A 302 0.59 -28.52 27.10
C SER A 302 -0.10 -27.25 26.59
N THR A 303 0.68 -26.35 26.00
CA THR A 303 0.14 -25.18 25.30
C THR A 303 -0.45 -25.61 23.95
N VAL A 304 -1.73 -25.34 23.74
CA VAL A 304 -2.47 -25.63 22.50
C VAL A 304 -3.10 -24.37 21.93
N TRP A 305 -3.32 -24.35 20.62
CA TRP A 305 -4.07 -23.27 19.96
C TRP A 305 -5.56 -23.53 20.05
N HIS A 306 -6.31 -22.55 20.56
CA HIS A 306 -7.76 -22.56 20.63
C HIS A 306 -8.33 -21.57 19.62
N ILE A 307 -9.36 -22.00 18.87
CA ILE A 307 -9.98 -21.22 17.79
C ILE A 307 -11.33 -20.68 18.26
N GLU A 308 -11.55 -19.38 18.09
CA GLU A 308 -12.82 -18.71 18.43
C GLU A 308 -13.26 -17.77 17.31
N ARG A 309 -14.57 -17.74 17.05
CA ARG A 309 -15.16 -16.74 16.15
C ARG A 309 -15.40 -15.44 16.90
N LEU A 310 -15.00 -14.33 16.29
CA LEU A 310 -15.27 -12.99 16.78
C LEU A 310 -16.42 -12.37 15.99
N SER A 311 -17.23 -11.53 16.66
CA SER A 311 -18.18 -10.66 15.96
C SER A 311 -17.42 -9.64 15.10
N PRO A 312 -17.89 -9.34 13.88
CA PRO A 312 -17.33 -8.30 13.02
C PRO A 312 -17.57 -6.89 13.52
#